data_AF-A0A9J7DW17-F1
#
_entry.id   AF-A0A9J7DW17-F1
#
_cell.length_a   1.000
_cell.length_b   1.000
_cell.length_c   1.000
_cell.angle_alpha   90.00
_cell.angle_beta   90.00
_cell.angle_gamma   90.00
#
_symmetry.space_group_name_H-M   'P 1'
#
loop_
_entity.id
_entity.type
_entity.pdbx_description
1 polymer ?
#
loop_
_entity_poly.entity_id
_entity_poly.type
_entity_poly.pdbx_seq_one_letter_code
_entity_poly.pdbx_strand_id
1 'polypeptide(L)'
;MTPQRRLCGLRLGSVGLLTVFFYLIDRSIAALDGYIPGEDYPVYTEVPKGLSFTCDDKIPGYYADPETMCQVWHWCVPSIGGNLMYSFVCGAGTVFNQKTRVCDWFFKVDCPNAPAFYGINEDLYKDEAGNYINGKKGNSYDNTYDRRRLTARRKRHEYVTRRTRQSDNNDIQVRKDRSLKQSS
;
A
#
# COMPACT_ATOMS: atom_id res chain seq x y z
N MET A 1 -45.13 21.33 59.31
CA MET A 1 -43.94 22.18 59.07
C MET A 1 -42.84 21.31 58.50
N THR A 2 -42.65 21.34 57.18
CA THR A 2 -41.50 20.79 56.46
C THR A 2 -41.16 21.81 55.35
N PRO A 3 -39.90 22.27 55.23
CA PRO A 3 -39.59 23.39 54.34
C PRO A 3 -39.44 22.90 52.90
N GLN A 4 -40.19 23.50 51.98
CA GLN A 4 -39.88 23.43 50.55
C GLN A 4 -38.53 24.12 50.32
N ARG A 5 -37.48 23.33 50.09
CA ARG A 5 -36.23 23.84 49.53
C ARG A 5 -36.47 24.13 48.05
N ARG A 6 -36.75 25.40 47.73
CA ARG A 6 -36.62 25.92 46.38
C ARG A 6 -35.14 25.85 45.99
N LEU A 7 -34.77 24.92 45.11
CA LEU A 7 -33.52 25.06 44.36
C LEU A 7 -33.71 26.24 43.41
N CYS A 8 -33.25 27.40 43.87
CA CYS A 8 -33.16 28.60 43.07
C CYS A 8 -31.92 28.51 42.18
N GLY A 9 -32.11 28.71 40.87
CA GLY A 9 -31.08 29.29 40.01
C GLY A 9 -30.07 28.35 39.37
N LEU A 10 -30.48 27.57 38.37
CA LEU A 10 -29.68 27.53 37.14
C LEU A 10 -30.29 28.55 36.18
N ARG A 11 -29.55 29.62 35.87
CA ARG A 11 -29.96 30.55 34.82
C ARG A 11 -30.11 29.75 33.53
N LEU A 12 -31.23 29.86 32.82
CA LEU A 12 -31.43 29.24 31.50
C LEU A 12 -30.27 29.57 30.53
N GLY A 13 -29.61 30.71 30.73
CA GLY A 13 -28.41 31.11 29.99
C GLY A 13 -27.20 30.18 30.18
N SER A 14 -27.00 29.57 31.36
CA SER A 14 -25.83 28.71 31.61
C SER A 14 -25.95 27.36 30.88
N VAL A 15 -27.17 26.82 30.74
CA VAL A 15 -27.41 25.59 29.97
C VAL A 15 -27.22 25.87 28.48
N GLY A 16 -27.76 26.98 27.96
CA GLY A 16 -27.56 27.40 26.57
C GLY A 16 -26.10 27.66 26.22
N LEU A 17 -25.35 28.30 27.12
CA LEU A 17 -23.92 28.54 26.92
C LEU A 17 -23.12 27.23 26.92
N LEU A 18 -23.45 26.30 27.82
CA LEU A 18 -22.81 24.98 27.84
C LEU A 18 -23.18 24.17 26.61
N THR A 19 -24.43 24.15 26.16
CA THR A 19 -24.81 23.43 24.92
C THR A 19 -24.18 24.05 23.69
N VAL A 20 -24.06 25.37 23.62
CA VAL A 20 -23.34 26.06 22.54
C VAL A 20 -21.84 25.77 22.65
N PHE A 21 -21.27 25.75 23.85
CA PHE A 21 -19.87 25.43 24.07
C PHE A 21 -19.56 23.96 23.71
N PHE A 22 -20.40 23.00 24.11
CA PHE A 22 -20.31 21.60 23.70
C PHE A 22 -20.54 21.44 22.19
N TYR A 23 -21.52 22.13 21.60
CA TYR A 23 -21.73 22.12 20.14
C TYR A 23 -20.55 22.72 19.36
N LEU A 24 -19.96 23.80 19.86
CA LEU A 24 -18.78 24.43 19.29
C LEU A 24 -17.53 23.57 19.52
N ILE A 25 -17.42 22.88 20.65
CA ILE A 25 -16.34 21.91 20.91
C ILE A 25 -16.50 20.68 20.01
N ASP A 26 -17.70 20.12 19.84
CA ASP A 26 -17.95 19.01 18.90
C ASP A 26 -17.61 19.42 17.47
N ARG A 27 -17.96 20.66 17.07
CA ARG A 27 -17.54 21.26 15.79
C ARG A 27 -16.03 21.47 15.69
N SER A 28 -15.34 21.70 16.81
CA SER A 28 -13.89 21.92 16.87
C SER A 28 -13.10 20.61 16.94
N ILE A 29 -13.69 19.54 17.48
CA ILE A 29 -13.08 18.19 17.51
C ILE A 29 -13.19 17.50 16.15
N ALA A 30 -14.09 17.96 15.26
CA ALA A 30 -14.15 17.55 13.86
C ALA A 30 -13.11 18.24 12.95
N ALA A 31 -12.20 19.07 13.50
CA ALA A 31 -11.31 19.94 12.73
C ALA A 31 -9.85 19.43 12.62
N LEU A 32 -9.66 18.11 12.46
CA LEU A 32 -8.49 17.60 11.72
C LEU A 32 -8.97 17.23 10.31
N ASP A 33 -8.86 18.20 9.41
CA ASP A 33 -8.94 18.11 7.94
C ASP A 33 -10.20 17.50 7.28
N GLY A 34 -11.26 17.19 8.04
CA GLY A 34 -12.52 16.71 7.47
C GLY A 34 -12.47 15.28 6.92
N TYR A 35 -11.42 14.52 7.26
CA TYR A 35 -11.27 13.13 6.84
C TYR A 35 -11.93 12.17 7.84
N ILE A 36 -12.61 11.15 7.32
CA ILE A 36 -13.38 10.16 8.08
C ILE A 36 -12.57 8.85 8.16
N PRO A 37 -12.19 8.39 9.37
CA PRO A 37 -11.51 7.12 9.55
C PRO A 37 -12.37 5.94 9.07
N GLY A 38 -11.77 5.01 8.31
CA GLY A 38 -12.46 3.86 7.73
C GLY A 38 -13.13 4.13 6.38
N GLU A 39 -13.28 5.40 6.00
CA GLU A 39 -13.75 5.82 4.67
C GLU A 39 -12.58 6.38 3.85
N ASP A 40 -11.91 7.43 4.36
CA ASP A 40 -10.81 8.09 3.66
C ASP A 40 -9.46 7.37 3.85
N TYR A 41 -9.28 6.72 5.00
CA TYR A 41 -8.05 6.00 5.33
C TYR A 41 -8.32 4.81 6.25
N PRO A 42 -7.48 3.75 6.18
CA PRO A 42 -7.66 2.55 7.00
C PRO A 42 -7.40 2.82 8.50
N VAL A 43 -8.02 2.04 9.37
CA VAL A 43 -7.91 2.16 10.83
C VAL A 43 -7.55 0.83 11.51
N TYR A 44 -6.56 0.15 10.94
CA TYR A 44 -5.94 -1.01 11.57
C TYR A 44 -5.17 -0.57 12.82
N THR A 45 -5.41 -1.27 13.93
CA THR A 45 -4.63 -1.15 15.18
C THR A 45 -3.62 -2.28 15.34
N GLU A 46 -3.80 -3.35 14.58
CA GLU A 46 -2.95 -4.53 14.52
C GLU A 46 -2.91 -5.08 13.09
N VAL A 47 -1.91 -5.92 12.79
CA VAL A 47 -1.78 -6.54 11.47
C VAL A 47 -2.90 -7.58 11.30
N PRO A 48 -3.78 -7.44 10.28
CA PRO A 48 -4.82 -8.42 10.00
C PRO A 48 -4.22 -9.79 9.69
N LYS A 49 -4.96 -10.85 10.07
CA LYS A 49 -4.58 -12.23 9.71
C LYS A 49 -5.01 -12.53 8.28
N GLY A 50 -4.24 -13.38 7.60
CA GLY A 50 -4.61 -13.92 6.29
C GLY A 50 -4.28 -13.02 5.10
N LEU A 51 -3.41 -12.03 5.27
CA LEU A 51 -2.90 -11.21 4.17
C LEU A 51 -2.17 -12.07 3.13
N SER A 52 -2.31 -11.69 1.86
CA SER A 52 -1.74 -12.41 0.72
C SER A 52 -0.26 -12.11 0.44
N PHE A 53 0.28 -11.05 1.04
CA PHE A 53 1.66 -10.62 0.84
C PHE A 53 2.67 -11.67 1.35
N THR A 54 3.72 -11.93 0.57
CA THR A 54 4.84 -12.79 0.98
C THR A 54 6.20 -12.20 0.59
N CYS A 55 7.25 -12.59 1.33
CA CYS A 55 8.64 -12.23 1.03
C CYS A 55 9.33 -13.20 0.06
N ASP A 56 8.64 -14.23 -0.43
CA ASP A 56 9.25 -15.37 -1.13
C ASP A 56 9.91 -14.97 -2.45
N ASP A 57 9.31 -14.04 -3.20
CA ASP A 57 9.77 -13.54 -4.49
C ASP A 57 10.46 -12.17 -4.38
N LYS A 58 10.67 -11.67 -3.15
CA LYS A 58 11.21 -10.35 -2.85
C LYS A 58 12.70 -10.40 -2.50
N ILE A 59 13.37 -9.27 -2.63
CA ILE A 59 14.68 -9.06 -1.98
C ILE A 59 14.44 -8.68 -0.53
N PRO A 60 15.43 -8.79 0.36
CA PRO A 60 15.25 -8.19 1.66
C PRO A 60 15.08 -6.67 1.53
N GLY A 61 14.22 -6.08 2.36
CA GLY A 61 13.75 -4.72 2.16
C GLY A 61 12.36 -4.47 2.74
N TYR A 62 11.80 -3.32 2.40
CA TYR A 62 10.56 -2.79 2.96
C TYR A 62 9.46 -2.73 1.89
N TYR A 63 8.27 -3.21 2.22
CA TYR A 63 7.18 -3.39 1.25
C TYR A 63 5.86 -2.87 1.81
N ALA A 64 5.24 -1.91 1.13
CA ALA A 64 3.86 -1.51 1.40
C ALA A 64 2.90 -2.67 1.12
N ASP A 65 1.80 -2.77 1.84
CA ASP A 65 0.75 -3.75 1.53
C ASP A 65 -0.52 -3.07 0.98
N PRO A 66 -0.77 -3.12 -0.34
CA PRO A 66 -1.98 -2.56 -0.93
C PRO A 66 -3.28 -3.20 -0.43
N GLU A 67 -3.25 -4.44 0.09
CA GLU A 67 -4.45 -5.13 0.61
C GLU A 67 -5.03 -4.40 1.84
N THR A 68 -4.18 -3.68 2.57
CA THR A 68 -4.56 -2.92 3.78
C THR A 68 -4.52 -1.41 3.56
N MET A 69 -4.69 -0.97 2.30
CA MET A 69 -4.50 0.44 1.91
C MET A 69 -3.15 1.01 2.39
N CYS A 70 -2.11 0.17 2.38
CA CYS A 70 -0.73 0.47 2.77
C CYS A 70 -0.55 0.88 4.23
N GLN A 71 -1.56 0.75 5.10
CA GLN A 71 -1.34 0.98 6.52
C GLN A 71 -0.55 -0.14 7.17
N VAL A 72 -0.64 -1.37 6.65
CA VAL A 72 0.33 -2.41 6.93
C VAL A 72 1.49 -2.34 5.94
N TRP A 73 2.68 -2.60 6.45
CA TRP A 73 3.87 -2.81 5.64
C TRP A 73 4.70 -3.96 6.21
N HIS A 74 5.54 -4.54 5.35
CA HIS A 74 6.32 -5.73 5.63
C HIS A 74 7.81 -5.46 5.49
N TRP A 75 8.57 -6.00 6.44
CA TRP A 75 10.03 -6.06 6.39
C TRP A 75 10.45 -7.48 6.05
N CYS A 76 11.04 -7.66 4.87
CA CYS A 76 11.66 -8.90 4.46
C CYS A 76 13.13 -8.90 4.89
N VAL A 77 13.52 -9.90 5.68
CA VAL A 77 14.88 -10.06 6.24
C VAL A 77 15.48 -11.37 5.72
N PRO A 78 16.77 -11.40 5.33
CA PRO A 78 17.39 -12.63 4.88
C PRO A 78 17.45 -13.67 6.01
N SER A 79 17.04 -14.91 5.73
CA SER A 79 17.09 -16.03 6.68
C SER A 79 17.55 -17.32 5.99
N ILE A 80 17.79 -18.37 6.77
CA ILE A 80 18.14 -19.70 6.24
C ILE A 80 16.88 -20.31 5.61
N GLY A 81 16.95 -20.63 4.32
CA GLY A 81 15.85 -21.25 3.57
C GLY A 81 14.84 -20.28 2.94
N GLY A 82 15.04 -18.96 3.05
CA GLY A 82 14.16 -17.95 2.46
C GLY A 82 14.21 -16.63 3.23
N ASN A 83 13.41 -15.65 2.80
CA ASN A 83 13.25 -14.42 3.56
C ASN A 83 12.24 -14.63 4.70
N LEU A 84 12.58 -14.14 5.90
CA LEU A 84 11.62 -14.01 6.99
C LEU A 84 10.86 -12.69 6.86
N MET A 85 9.56 -12.71 7.19
CA MET A 85 8.69 -11.55 7.11
C MET A 85 8.32 -11.04 8.51
N TYR A 86 8.46 -9.73 8.73
CA TYR A 86 7.87 -9.01 9.86
C TYR A 86 6.86 -8.01 9.33
N SER A 87 5.76 -7.79 10.05
CA SER A 87 4.68 -6.91 9.62
C SER A 87 4.42 -5.85 10.67
N PHE A 88 4.14 -4.63 10.23
CA PHE A 88 3.94 -3.48 11.09
C PHE A 88 2.77 -2.64 10.59
N VAL A 89 2.12 -1.93 11.51
CA VAL A 89 1.00 -1.03 11.23
C VAL A 89 1.49 0.41 11.42
N CYS A 90 1.23 1.27 10.44
CA CYS A 90 1.42 2.71 10.57
C CYS A 90 0.40 3.31 11.57
N GLY A 91 0.73 4.46 12.16
CA GLY A 91 -0.19 5.16 13.07
C GLY A 91 -1.46 5.64 12.38
N ALA A 92 -2.50 5.95 13.16
CA ALA A 92 -3.76 6.48 12.65
C ALA A 92 -3.54 7.73 11.76
N GLY A 93 -4.20 7.78 10.60
CA GLY A 93 -4.05 8.86 9.62
C GLY A 93 -2.82 8.75 8.71
N THR A 94 -2.00 7.70 8.86
CA THR A 94 -0.80 7.49 8.04
C THR A 94 -0.78 6.12 7.37
N VAL A 95 -0.09 6.05 6.24
CA VAL A 95 0.13 4.81 5.48
C VAL A 95 1.58 4.77 4.98
N PHE A 96 2.09 3.58 4.71
CA PHE A 96 3.48 3.38 4.32
C PHE A 96 3.75 3.88 2.91
N ASN A 97 4.60 4.89 2.79
CA ASN A 97 5.05 5.42 1.52
C ASN A 97 6.23 4.60 1.01
N GLN A 98 5.99 3.74 0.03
CA GLN A 98 7.02 2.87 -0.54
C GLN A 98 8.24 3.64 -1.08
N LYS A 99 8.05 4.87 -1.59
CA LYS A 99 9.12 5.68 -2.18
C LYS A 99 10.11 6.21 -1.16
N THR A 100 9.66 6.43 0.07
CA THR A 100 10.46 7.03 1.14
C THR A 100 10.70 6.05 2.29
N ARG A 101 10.04 4.89 2.27
CA ARG A 101 10.11 3.82 3.30
C ARG A 101 9.75 4.30 4.71
N VAL A 102 8.83 5.25 4.79
CA VAL A 102 8.30 5.78 6.05
C VAL A 102 6.77 5.86 5.98
N CYS A 103 6.11 5.84 7.14
CA CYS A 103 4.70 6.19 7.21
C CYS A 103 4.53 7.69 6.95
N ASP A 104 3.69 8.05 5.98
CA ASP A 104 3.35 9.44 5.64
C ASP A 104 1.82 9.58 5.65
N TRP A 105 1.33 10.81 5.57
CA TRP A 105 -0.10 11.09 5.54
C TRP A 105 -0.76 10.37 4.35
N PHE A 106 -1.90 9.72 4.59
CA PHE A 106 -2.55 8.85 3.59
C PHE A 106 -2.81 9.55 2.25
N PHE A 107 -3.19 10.84 2.27
CA PHE A 107 -3.46 11.63 1.07
C PHE A 107 -2.21 11.99 0.25
N LYS A 108 -0.99 11.75 0.78
CA LYS A 108 0.27 11.92 0.05
C LYS A 108 0.75 10.64 -0.63
N VAL A 109 0.13 9.50 -0.34
CA VAL A 109 0.60 8.20 -0.77
C VAL A 109 -0.34 7.60 -1.80
N ASP A 110 0.19 7.36 -3.00
CA ASP A 110 -0.47 6.56 -4.04
C ASP A 110 -0.29 5.06 -3.74
N CYS A 111 -1.08 4.56 -2.79
CA CYS A 111 -0.98 3.18 -2.31
C CYS A 111 -1.20 2.10 -3.39
N PRO A 112 -2.24 2.19 -4.26
CA PRO A 112 -2.44 1.19 -5.31
C PRO A 112 -1.23 1.02 -6.24
N ASN A 113 -0.44 2.08 -6.41
CA ASN A 113 0.76 2.10 -7.23
C ASN A 113 2.06 1.78 -6.44
N ALA A 114 1.97 1.57 -5.13
CA ALA A 114 3.13 1.23 -4.30
C ALA A 114 3.98 0.06 -4.84
N PRO A 115 3.40 -1.03 -5.39
CA PRO A 115 4.18 -2.12 -5.97
C PRO A 115 5.14 -1.71 -7.09
N ALA A 116 4.82 -0.65 -7.85
CA ALA A 116 5.71 -0.12 -8.89
C ALA A 116 7.03 0.43 -8.32
N PHE A 117 7.04 0.80 -7.03
CA PHE A 117 8.20 1.37 -6.34
C PHE A 117 8.97 0.34 -5.50
N TYR A 118 8.59 -0.95 -5.49
CA TYR A 118 9.31 -2.00 -4.76
C TYR A 118 10.79 -2.13 -5.15
N GLY A 119 11.14 -1.74 -6.38
CA GLY A 119 12.52 -1.73 -6.86
C GLY A 119 13.43 -0.76 -6.11
N ILE A 120 12.89 0.22 -5.37
CA ILE A 120 13.70 1.15 -4.58
C ILE A 120 14.51 0.43 -3.50
N ASN A 121 14.06 -0.73 -3.03
CA ASN A 121 14.80 -1.54 -2.06
C ASN A 121 16.18 -1.98 -2.57
N GLU A 122 16.46 -1.91 -3.88
CA GLU A 122 17.81 -2.14 -4.40
C GLU A 122 18.85 -1.15 -3.85
N ASP A 123 18.45 0.06 -3.48
CA ASP A 123 19.37 1.08 -2.97
C ASP A 123 19.91 0.78 -1.57
N LEU A 124 19.23 -0.09 -0.80
CA LEU A 124 19.71 -0.59 0.50
C LEU A 124 21.03 -1.35 0.38
N TYR A 125 21.40 -1.72 -0.84
CA TYR A 125 22.58 -2.51 -1.17
C TYR A 125 23.59 -1.75 -2.02
N LYS A 126 23.42 -0.42 -2.16
CA LYS A 126 24.34 0.45 -2.89
C LYS A 126 24.97 1.46 -1.94
N ASP A 127 26.21 1.83 -2.21
CA ASP A 127 26.89 2.95 -1.54
C ASP A 127 26.46 4.30 -2.15
N GLU A 128 26.98 5.40 -1.61
CA GLU A 128 26.70 6.75 -2.10
C GLU A 128 27.13 6.96 -3.56
N ALA A 129 28.12 6.20 -4.04
CA ALA A 129 28.58 6.21 -5.42
C ALA A 129 27.73 5.31 -6.34
N GLY A 130 26.70 4.64 -5.79
CA GLY A 130 25.82 3.73 -6.53
C GLY A 130 26.40 2.35 -6.78
N ASN A 131 27.58 2.03 -6.23
CA ASN A 131 28.19 0.72 -6.34
C ASN A 131 27.56 -0.22 -5.32
N TYR A 132 27.44 -1.50 -5.67
CA TYR A 132 26.97 -2.49 -4.70
C TYR A 132 27.95 -2.62 -3.54
N ILE A 133 27.44 -2.57 -2.31
CA ILE A 133 28.27 -2.65 -1.09
C ILE A 133 28.93 -4.04 -1.00
N ASN A 134 30.22 -4.10 -1.33
CA ASN A 134 31.06 -5.28 -1.14
C ASN A 134 31.28 -5.52 0.36
N GLY A 135 30.67 -6.57 0.91
CA GLY A 135 30.82 -6.92 2.34
C GLY A 135 29.63 -7.65 2.96
N LYS A 136 28.43 -7.50 2.40
CA LYS A 136 27.32 -8.43 2.63
C LYS A 136 27.33 -9.46 1.51
N LYS A 137 28.33 -10.36 1.45
CA LYS A 137 28.52 -11.33 0.36
C LYS A 137 27.23 -12.09 0.05
N GLY A 138 26.48 -11.55 -0.90
CA GLY A 138 25.30 -12.10 -1.52
C GLY A 138 25.68 -13.05 -2.64
N ASN A 139 26.60 -14.00 -2.43
CA ASN A 139 26.80 -15.05 -3.44
C ASN A 139 25.52 -15.89 -3.61
N SER A 140 24.59 -15.86 -2.65
CA SER A 140 23.27 -16.50 -2.79
C SER A 140 22.17 -15.52 -3.25
N TYR A 141 22.07 -14.33 -2.63
CA TYR A 141 20.99 -13.38 -2.92
C TYR A 141 21.15 -12.67 -4.27
N ASP A 142 22.36 -12.28 -4.67
CA ASP A 142 22.63 -11.61 -5.95
C ASP A 142 22.33 -12.55 -7.12
N ASN A 143 22.88 -13.78 -7.05
CA ASN A 143 22.63 -14.82 -8.04
C ASN A 143 21.14 -15.24 -8.11
N THR A 144 20.43 -15.26 -6.99
CA THR A 144 19.01 -15.63 -6.96
C THR A 144 18.12 -14.49 -7.46
N TYR A 145 18.44 -13.24 -7.10
CA TYR A 145 17.72 -12.06 -7.55
C TYR A 145 17.90 -11.84 -9.05
N ASP A 146 19.13 -11.88 -9.55
CA ASP A 146 19.40 -11.70 -10.97
C ASP A 146 18.76 -12.83 -11.80
N ARG A 147 18.84 -14.08 -11.31
CA ARG A 147 18.12 -15.21 -11.92
C ARG A 147 16.60 -14.97 -11.95
N ARG A 148 16.00 -14.48 -10.86
CA ARG A 148 14.56 -14.18 -10.80
C ARG A 148 14.19 -13.04 -11.75
N ARG A 149 14.96 -11.96 -11.78
CA ARG A 149 14.78 -10.82 -12.70
C ARG A 149 14.83 -11.26 -14.16
N LEU A 150 15.82 -12.09 -14.52
CA LEU A 150 15.94 -12.68 -15.85
C LEU A 150 14.73 -13.58 -16.18
N THR A 151 14.25 -14.39 -15.24
CA THR A 151 13.05 -15.22 -15.46
C THR A 151 11.77 -14.39 -15.62
N ALA A 152 11.59 -13.32 -14.85
CA ALA A 152 10.44 -12.42 -14.98
C ALA A 152 10.45 -11.66 -16.32
N ARG A 153 11.63 -11.18 -16.76
CA ARG A 153 11.82 -10.58 -18.09
C ARG A 153 11.49 -11.59 -19.20
N ARG A 154 11.93 -12.84 -19.05
CA ARG A 154 11.62 -13.92 -20.01
C ARG A 154 10.12 -14.19 -20.08
N LYS A 155 9.43 -14.33 -18.94
CA LYS A 155 7.96 -14.54 -18.89
C LYS A 155 7.20 -13.38 -19.54
N ARG A 156 7.62 -12.13 -19.30
CA ARG A 156 7.01 -10.96 -19.95
C ARG A 156 7.19 -11.02 -21.47
N HIS A 157 8.40 -11.32 -21.94
CA HIS A 157 8.68 -11.44 -23.38
C HIS A 157 7.85 -12.56 -24.03
N GLU A 158 7.72 -13.70 -23.35
CA GLU A 158 6.92 -14.83 -23.82
C GLU A 158 5.43 -14.48 -23.89
N TYR A 159 4.88 -13.80 -22.87
CA TYR A 159 3.49 -13.32 -22.88
C TYR A 159 3.22 -12.37 -24.05
N VAL A 160 4.10 -11.38 -24.27
CA VAL A 160 3.98 -10.43 -25.39
C VAL A 160 4.04 -11.15 -26.73
N THR A 161 4.98 -12.09 -26.90
CA THR A 161 5.13 -12.89 -28.13
C THR A 161 3.90 -13.75 -28.43
N ARG A 162 3.25 -14.33 -27.41
CA ARG A 162 2.01 -15.09 -27.61
C ARG A 162 0.86 -14.19 -28.02
N ARG A 163 0.75 -13.01 -27.40
CA ARG A 163 -0.32 -12.05 -27.70
C ARG A 163 -0.20 -11.48 -29.12
N THR A 164 1.01 -11.18 -29.59
CA THR A 164 1.23 -10.74 -30.98
C THR A 164 0.88 -11.84 -31.98
N ARG A 165 1.35 -13.08 -31.78
CA ARG A 165 0.98 -14.22 -32.64
C ARG A 165 -0.53 -14.45 -32.73
N GLN A 166 -1.25 -14.27 -31.62
CA GLN A 166 -2.71 -14.41 -31.62
C GLN A 166 -3.40 -13.27 -32.39
N SER A 167 -2.87 -12.04 -32.30
CA SER A 167 -3.33 -10.92 -33.13
C SER A 167 -3.11 -11.19 -34.62
N ASP A 168 -1.90 -11.64 -34.99
CA ASP A 168 -1.55 -11.93 -36.39
C ASP A 168 -2.43 -13.04 -36.98
N ASN A 169 -2.69 -14.11 -36.22
CA ASN A 169 -3.57 -15.19 -36.64
C ASN A 169 -5.01 -14.71 -36.86
N ASN A 170 -5.52 -13.83 -35.99
CA ASN A 170 -6.85 -13.26 -36.15
C ASN A 170 -6.94 -12.39 -37.42
N ASP A 171 -5.91 -11.59 -37.70
CA ASP A 171 -5.85 -10.76 -38.91
C ASP A 171 -5.80 -11.60 -40.19
N ILE A 172 -5.09 -12.75 -40.17
CA ILE A 172 -5.05 -13.69 -41.29
C ILE A 172 -6.43 -14.32 -41.54
N GLN A 173 -7.14 -14.72 -40.49
CA GLN A 173 -8.50 -15.28 -40.62
C GLN A 173 -9.47 -14.25 -41.21
N VAL A 174 -9.46 -13.00 -40.70
CA VAL A 174 -10.30 -11.91 -41.23
C VAL A 174 -10.03 -11.63 -42.71
N ARG A 175 -8.76 -11.69 -43.15
CA ARG A 175 -8.40 -11.55 -44.57
C ARG A 175 -8.92 -12.71 -45.42
N LYS A 176 -8.82 -13.94 -44.92
CA LYS A 176 -9.29 -15.15 -45.62
C LYS A 176 -10.82 -15.15 -45.79
N ASP A 177 -11.54 -14.76 -44.75
CA ASP A 177 -13.00 -14.62 -44.76
C ASP A 177 -13.47 -13.52 -45.72
N ARG A 178 -12.71 -12.41 -45.80
CA ARG A 178 -12.99 -11.33 -46.75
C ARG A 178 -12.73 -11.76 -48.20
N SER A 179 -11.70 -12.56 -48.45
CA SER A 179 -11.39 -13.10 -49.78
C SER A 179 -12.43 -14.11 -50.27
N LEU A 180 -12.97 -14.96 -49.38
CA LEU A 180 -14.00 -15.95 -49.74
C LEU A 180 -15.33 -15.29 -50.12
N LYS A 181 -15.68 -14.16 -49.49
CA LYS A 181 -16.88 -13.37 -49.81
C LYS A 181 -16.81 -12.60 -51.14
N GLN A 182 -15.62 -12.43 -51.72
CA GLN A 182 -15.44 -11.77 -53.03
C GLN A 182 -15.48 -12.75 -54.21
N SER A 183 -15.47 -14.06 -53.93
CA SER A 183 -15.50 -15.15 -54.91
C SER A 183 -16.85 -15.89 -54.98
N SER A 184 -17.90 -15.34 -54.37
CA SER A 184 -19.30 -15.77 -54.50
C SER A 184 -20.14 -14.61 -55.01
#